data_AF-A0A5B9EEH8-F1
#
_entry.id   AF-A0A5B9EEH8-F1
#
_cell.length_a   1.000
_cell.length_b   1.000
_cell.length_c   1.000
_cell.angle_alpha   90.00
_cell.angle_beta   90.00
_cell.angle_gamma   90.00
#
_symmetry.space_group_name_H-M   'P 1'
#
loop_
_entity.id
_entity.type
_entity.pdbx_description
1 polymer ?
#
loop_
_entity_poly.entity_id
_entity_poly.type
_entity_poly.pdbx_seq_one_letter_code
_entity_poly.pdbx_strand_id
1 'polypeptide(L)'
;MQRRRLLLLTSLVPTGFFLSRYLKALALQPQPPIDYRGQALKLNQLAAGIHTPADARTLVDFIADIFSDELPPRSASRGIREKIAAAEFATVIDPQQLIAEQRVAQAWNKYVQTIAAPLDRQVTAAEIHNLRDSFLSIANLSWAQGGRTIWTVPAIYATQDNGAIAEGCRAIESVRIFWDLANMPQNLASARIRVSQGVLASDLLQQARKRPSTVTHGSYVSVGVGAGNSVEIAARAYIAKNGIKAFGKAVNGMLDEVLI
;
A
#
# COMPACT_ATOMS: atom_id res chain seq x y z
N MET A 1 -40.52 23.34 7.51
CA MET A 1 -39.65 24.49 7.84
C MET A 1 -38.19 24.05 7.74
N GLN A 2 -37.46 24.77 6.88
CA GLN A 2 -36.01 24.83 6.66
C GLN A 2 -35.08 23.80 7.33
N ARG A 3 -34.41 22.97 6.50
CA ARG A 3 -32.95 22.79 6.60
C ARG A 3 -32.33 22.72 5.20
N ARG A 4 -31.18 23.40 5.13
CA ARG A 4 -30.54 23.98 3.96
C ARG A 4 -29.97 22.94 3.00
N ARG A 5 -30.12 23.24 1.71
CA ARG A 5 -29.36 22.69 0.59
C ARG A 5 -27.86 22.82 0.86
N LEU A 6 -27.15 21.71 0.99
CA LEU A 6 -25.70 21.65 0.77
C LEU A 6 -25.48 21.04 -0.61
N LEU A 7 -25.41 21.92 -1.62
CA LEU A 7 -25.03 21.58 -2.97
C LEU A 7 -23.51 21.75 -3.10
N LEU A 8 -22.91 20.84 -3.90
CA LEU A 8 -21.68 20.99 -4.67
C LEU A 8 -20.35 20.97 -3.89
N LEU A 9 -19.59 19.89 -4.08
CA LEU A 9 -18.15 19.86 -4.43
C LEU A 9 -17.64 18.41 -4.52
N THR A 10 -18.32 17.56 -5.28
CA THR A 10 -17.84 16.22 -5.67
C THR A 10 -17.17 16.31 -7.03
N SER A 11 -15.98 16.92 -7.09
CA SER A 11 -15.20 16.92 -8.33
C SER A 11 -13.71 16.81 -8.04
N LEU A 12 -13.15 15.69 -8.52
CA LEU A 12 -11.79 15.55 -9.06
C LEU A 12 -10.64 15.67 -8.03
N VAL A 13 -9.99 14.54 -7.68
CA VAL A 13 -8.56 14.38 -7.25
C VAL A 13 -8.34 12.99 -6.57
N PRO A 14 -7.14 12.34 -6.60
CA PRO A 14 -6.78 10.99 -6.08
C PRO A 14 -6.96 10.69 -4.57
N THR A 15 -7.89 11.34 -3.85
CA THR A 15 -8.02 11.29 -2.39
C THR A 15 -8.76 10.12 -1.79
N GLY A 16 -9.36 9.25 -2.61
CA GLY A 16 -10.17 8.14 -2.10
C GLY A 16 -9.41 7.21 -1.15
N PHE A 17 -8.11 6.98 -1.41
CA PHE A 17 -7.25 6.13 -0.59
C PHE A 17 -7.14 6.55 0.89
N PHE A 18 -7.49 7.81 1.24
CA PHE A 18 -7.18 8.41 2.54
C PHE A 18 -8.39 8.92 3.36
N LEU A 19 -9.62 8.85 2.84
CA LEU A 19 -10.81 9.40 3.53
C LEU A 19 -12.02 8.44 3.66
N SER A 20 -11.93 7.21 3.14
CA SER A 20 -13.11 6.36 2.87
C SER A 20 -13.85 5.83 4.11
N ARG A 21 -13.17 5.66 5.25
CA ARG A 21 -13.75 5.03 6.45
C ARG A 21 -14.76 5.91 7.19
N TYR A 22 -14.61 7.24 7.14
CA TYR A 22 -15.51 8.17 7.82
C TYR A 22 -16.87 8.29 7.11
N LEU A 23 -16.89 8.17 5.78
CA LEU A 23 -18.10 8.30 4.97
C LEU A 23 -18.94 7.00 4.94
N LYS A 24 -18.29 5.82 5.01
CA LYS A 24 -18.99 4.52 5.03
C LYS A 24 -19.81 4.30 6.31
N ALA A 25 -19.38 4.84 7.46
CA ALA A 25 -20.14 4.74 8.71
C ALA A 25 -21.48 5.50 8.69
N LEU A 26 -21.69 6.41 7.73
CA LEU A 26 -22.91 7.22 7.61
C LEU A 26 -23.93 6.64 6.61
N ALA A 27 -23.54 5.68 5.76
CA ALA A 27 -24.40 5.12 4.72
C ALA A 27 -25.01 3.78 5.17
N LEU A 28 -26.20 3.85 5.75
CA LEU A 28 -27.04 2.72 6.16
C LEU A 28 -27.63 1.94 4.97
N GLN A 29 -26.80 1.31 4.13
CA GLN A 29 -27.29 0.32 3.15
C GLN A 29 -26.54 -1.00 3.27
N PRO A 30 -27.25 -2.15 3.35
CA PRO A 30 -26.63 -3.46 3.32
C PRO A 30 -26.01 -3.71 1.95
N GLN A 31 -24.68 -3.82 1.91
CA GLN A 31 -23.94 -4.19 0.71
C GLN A 31 -24.09 -5.71 0.46
N PRO A 32 -24.11 -6.16 -0.82
CA PRO A 32 -24.04 -7.58 -1.12
C PRO A 32 -22.78 -8.21 -0.52
N PRO A 33 -22.80 -9.51 -0.17
CA PRO A 33 -21.64 -10.18 0.42
C PRO A 33 -20.47 -10.15 -0.57
N ILE A 34 -19.38 -9.50 -0.17
CA ILE A 34 -18.15 -9.41 -0.95
C ILE A 34 -17.39 -10.75 -0.83
N ASP A 35 -17.10 -11.42 -1.95
CA ASP A 35 -16.26 -12.62 -1.99
C ASP A 35 -14.77 -12.27 -1.88
N TYR A 36 -14.33 -11.96 -0.66
CA TYR A 36 -12.94 -11.61 -0.37
C TYR A 36 -11.94 -12.73 -0.71
N ARG A 37 -12.37 -13.99 -0.60
CA ARG A 37 -11.52 -15.15 -0.87
C ARG A 37 -11.29 -15.31 -2.37
N GLY A 38 -12.35 -15.26 -3.17
CA GLY A 38 -12.27 -15.30 -4.63
C GLY A 38 -11.47 -14.13 -5.18
N GLN A 39 -11.67 -12.92 -4.65
CA GLN A 39 -10.87 -11.75 -5.02
C GLN A 39 -9.38 -11.92 -4.74
N ALA A 40 -9.02 -12.43 -3.56
CA ALA A 40 -7.62 -12.68 -3.20
C ALA A 40 -6.97 -13.72 -4.12
N LEU A 41 -7.66 -14.82 -4.43
CA LEU A 41 -7.18 -15.85 -5.34
C LEU A 41 -6.97 -15.30 -6.76
N LYS A 42 -7.95 -14.53 -7.26
CA LYS A 42 -7.86 -13.91 -8.58
C LYS A 42 -6.73 -12.89 -8.64
N LEU A 43 -6.56 -12.06 -7.60
CA LEU A 43 -5.45 -11.12 -7.49
C LEU A 43 -4.10 -11.84 -7.55
N ASN A 44 -3.95 -12.94 -6.79
CA ASN A 44 -2.72 -13.73 -6.80
C ASN A 44 -2.42 -14.33 -8.18
N GLN A 45 -3.44 -14.85 -8.86
CA GLN A 45 -3.30 -15.38 -10.22
C GLN A 45 -2.89 -14.31 -11.23
N LEU A 46 -3.56 -13.15 -11.20
CA LEU A 46 -3.23 -12.03 -12.09
C LEU A 46 -1.82 -11.50 -11.84
N ALA A 47 -1.41 -11.39 -10.56
CA ALA A 47 -0.09 -10.89 -10.20
C ALA A 47 1.05 -11.86 -10.59
N ALA A 48 0.79 -13.17 -10.57
CA ALA A 48 1.74 -14.20 -10.99
C ALA A 48 1.78 -14.41 -12.52
N GLY A 49 0.72 -14.07 -13.24
CA GLY A 49 0.53 -14.38 -14.65
C GLY A 49 0.75 -13.20 -15.61
N ILE A 50 1.62 -12.25 -15.27
CA ILE A 50 1.91 -11.11 -16.16
C ILE A 50 2.93 -11.55 -17.21
N HIS A 51 2.51 -11.58 -18.48
CA HIS A 51 3.38 -11.87 -19.62
C HIS A 51 3.33 -10.77 -20.69
N THR A 52 2.28 -9.97 -20.68
CA THR A 52 2.05 -8.87 -21.61
C THR A 52 1.69 -7.57 -20.89
N PRO A 53 1.82 -6.41 -21.54
CA PRO A 53 1.34 -5.14 -20.96
C PRO A 53 -0.15 -5.16 -20.63
N ALA A 54 -0.95 -5.95 -21.37
CA ALA A 54 -2.38 -6.10 -21.15
C ALA A 54 -2.71 -6.87 -19.85
N ASP A 55 -1.87 -7.84 -19.47
CA ASP A 55 -2.01 -8.58 -18.22
C ASP A 55 -1.77 -7.66 -17.02
N ALA A 56 -0.71 -6.86 -17.07
CA ALA A 56 -0.42 -5.86 -16.03
C ALA A 56 -1.54 -4.82 -15.92
N ARG A 57 -2.12 -4.41 -17.05
CA ARG A 57 -3.28 -3.51 -17.06
C ARG A 57 -4.50 -4.15 -16.40
N THR A 58 -4.77 -5.42 -16.69
CA THR A 58 -5.87 -6.18 -16.11
C THR A 58 -5.70 -6.32 -14.60
N LEU A 59 -4.48 -6.59 -14.12
CA LEU A 59 -4.16 -6.60 -12.70
C LEU A 59 -4.45 -5.25 -12.03
N VAL A 60 -3.97 -4.15 -12.60
CA VAL A 60 -4.15 -2.81 -12.01
C VAL A 60 -5.62 -2.39 -12.01
N ASP A 61 -6.36 -2.68 -13.09
CA ASP A 61 -7.79 -2.39 -13.13
C ASP A 61 -8.57 -3.28 -12.14
N PHE A 62 -8.19 -4.54 -11.96
CA PHE A 62 -8.78 -5.42 -10.95
C PHE A 62 -8.56 -4.90 -9.52
N ILE A 63 -7.34 -4.42 -9.21
CA ILE A 63 -7.06 -3.75 -7.93
C ILE A 63 -7.92 -2.49 -7.78
N ALA A 64 -8.00 -1.67 -8.83
CA ALA A 64 -8.80 -0.45 -8.79
C ALA A 64 -10.30 -0.74 -8.57
N ASP A 65 -10.82 -1.85 -9.11
CA ASP A 65 -12.19 -2.29 -8.90
C ASP A 65 -12.42 -2.78 -7.47
N ILE A 66 -11.48 -3.51 -6.87
CA ILE A 66 -11.55 -3.90 -5.44
C ILE A 66 -11.69 -2.66 -4.54
N PHE A 67 -11.01 -1.57 -4.90
CA PHE A 67 -11.01 -0.33 -4.13
C PHE A 67 -11.94 0.75 -4.71
N SER A 68 -12.83 0.44 -5.66
CA SER A 68 -13.55 1.48 -6.43
C SER A 68 -14.45 2.37 -5.59
N ASP A 69 -15.01 1.83 -4.50
CA ASP A 69 -15.83 2.58 -3.53
C ASP A 69 -14.99 3.51 -2.63
N GLU A 70 -13.68 3.34 -2.69
CA GLU A 70 -12.66 4.09 -1.96
C GLU A 70 -11.77 4.87 -2.92
N LEU A 71 -12.14 5.03 -4.20
CA LEU A 71 -11.34 5.76 -5.16
C LEU A 71 -12.12 6.97 -5.70
N PRO A 72 -11.41 8.07 -6.02
CA PRO A 72 -12.04 9.23 -6.64
C PRO A 72 -12.45 8.93 -8.08
N PRO A 73 -13.24 9.82 -8.72
CA PRO A 73 -13.88 9.56 -10.01
C PRO A 73 -12.93 8.93 -11.05
N ARG A 74 -13.44 7.91 -11.75
CA ARG A 74 -12.72 6.99 -12.66
C ARG A 74 -11.83 7.68 -13.72
N SER A 75 -12.10 8.93 -14.08
CA SER A 75 -11.34 9.72 -15.06
C SER A 75 -10.05 10.30 -14.49
N ALA A 76 -10.02 10.72 -13.22
CA ALA A 76 -8.81 11.23 -12.57
C ALA A 76 -7.78 10.12 -12.26
N SER A 77 -8.24 8.85 -12.22
CA SER A 77 -7.40 7.68 -11.91
C SER A 77 -6.86 6.95 -13.14
N ARG A 78 -7.30 7.25 -14.36
CA ARG A 78 -6.92 6.48 -15.56
C ARG A 78 -5.43 6.60 -15.89
N GLY A 79 -4.89 7.83 -15.97
CA GLY A 79 -3.49 8.06 -16.31
C GLY A 79 -2.50 7.47 -15.28
N ILE A 80 -2.84 7.54 -13.99
CA ILE A 80 -2.04 6.90 -12.93
C ILE A 80 -2.08 5.38 -13.06
N ARG A 81 -3.26 4.79 -13.32
CA ARG A 81 -3.38 3.34 -13.57
C ARG A 81 -2.59 2.89 -14.79
N GLU A 82 -2.52 3.70 -15.84
CA GLU A 82 -1.69 3.42 -17.02
C GLU A 82 -0.20 3.42 -16.67
N LYS A 83 0.26 4.41 -15.89
CA LYS A 83 1.65 4.45 -15.37
C LYS A 83 1.98 3.25 -14.48
N ILE A 84 1.10 2.92 -13.53
CA ILE A 84 1.28 1.75 -12.65
C ILE A 84 1.36 0.48 -13.49
N ALA A 85 0.45 0.28 -14.45
CA ALA A 85 0.45 -0.92 -15.29
C ALA A 85 1.72 -1.05 -16.15
N ALA A 86 2.20 0.06 -16.72
CA ALA A 86 3.42 0.08 -17.51
C ALA A 86 4.66 -0.24 -16.66
N ALA A 87 4.79 0.41 -15.49
CA ALA A 87 5.88 0.15 -14.56
C ALA A 87 5.81 -1.27 -13.99
N GLU A 88 4.61 -1.78 -13.70
CA GLU A 88 4.39 -3.13 -13.21
C GLU A 88 4.87 -4.16 -14.23
N PHE A 89 4.48 -4.01 -15.49
CA PHE A 89 4.96 -4.87 -16.57
C PHE A 89 6.49 -4.84 -16.67
N ALA A 90 7.11 -3.64 -16.68
CA ALA A 90 8.56 -3.51 -16.74
C ALA A 90 9.26 -4.24 -15.58
N THR A 91 8.79 -4.02 -14.34
CA THR A 91 9.38 -4.62 -13.13
C THR A 91 9.23 -6.14 -13.05
N VAL A 92 8.21 -6.72 -13.71
CA VAL A 92 7.99 -8.18 -13.73
C VAL A 92 8.82 -8.87 -14.82
N ILE A 93 8.95 -8.24 -15.99
CA ILE A 93 9.66 -8.84 -17.13
C ILE A 93 11.17 -8.69 -17.01
N ASP A 94 11.65 -7.61 -16.39
CA ASP A 94 13.08 -7.34 -16.21
C ASP A 94 13.40 -6.99 -14.74
N PRO A 95 14.10 -7.89 -14.00
CA PRO A 95 14.52 -7.62 -12.63
C PRO A 95 15.41 -6.36 -12.47
N GLN A 96 16.09 -5.91 -13.53
CA GLN A 96 16.87 -4.66 -13.50
C GLN A 96 15.99 -3.41 -13.47
N GLN A 97 14.70 -3.55 -13.84
CA GLN A 97 13.70 -2.48 -13.77
C GLN A 97 12.99 -2.43 -12.42
N LEU A 98 13.35 -3.29 -11.46
CA LEU A 98 12.82 -3.20 -10.10
C LEU A 98 13.09 -1.80 -9.52
N ILE A 99 12.08 -1.26 -8.84
CA ILE A 99 12.18 0.08 -8.27
C ILE A 99 13.02 -0.01 -7.01
N ALA A 100 14.19 0.61 -7.03
CA ALA A 100 15.09 0.66 -5.88
C ALA A 100 14.37 1.18 -4.63
N GLU A 101 14.56 0.51 -3.50
CA GLU A 101 13.90 0.87 -2.22
C GLU A 101 14.28 2.28 -1.76
N GLN A 102 15.51 2.71 -2.08
CA GLN A 102 15.96 4.07 -1.86
C GLN A 102 15.10 5.10 -2.60
N ARG A 103 14.67 4.79 -3.82
CA ARG A 103 13.79 5.64 -4.63
C ARG A 103 12.39 5.74 -4.01
N VAL A 104 11.86 4.62 -3.53
CA VAL A 104 10.58 4.57 -2.78
C VAL A 104 10.67 5.43 -1.51
N ALA A 105 11.74 5.28 -0.73
CA ALA A 105 11.95 6.05 0.49
C ALA A 105 12.06 7.56 0.22
N GLN A 106 12.81 7.95 -0.82
CA GLN A 106 12.95 9.35 -1.23
C GLN A 106 11.61 9.98 -1.62
N ALA A 107 10.82 9.29 -2.46
CA ALA A 107 9.51 9.76 -2.88
C ALA A 107 8.56 9.96 -1.70
N TRP A 108 8.50 8.98 -0.78
CA TRP A 108 7.73 9.08 0.45
C TRP A 108 8.18 10.26 1.32
N ASN A 109 9.49 10.40 1.55
CA ASN A 109 10.04 11.45 2.42
C ASN A 109 9.75 12.84 1.86
N LYS A 110 9.85 13.02 0.53
CA LYS A 110 9.48 14.27 -0.13
C LYS A 110 7.99 14.57 0.03
N TYR A 111 7.12 13.58 -0.07
CA TYR A 111 5.70 13.74 0.20
C TYR A 111 5.44 14.15 1.66
N VAL A 112 6.03 13.45 2.64
CA VAL A 112 5.95 13.76 4.08
C VAL A 112 6.37 15.20 4.36
N GLN A 113 7.48 15.64 3.77
CA GLN A 113 7.96 17.03 3.89
C GLN A 113 6.99 18.02 3.26
N THR A 114 6.45 17.71 2.07
CA THR A 114 5.50 18.55 1.35
C THR A 114 4.24 18.82 2.17
N ILE A 115 3.71 17.80 2.85
CA ILE A 115 2.52 17.95 3.70
C ILE A 115 2.83 18.42 5.13
N ALA A 116 4.11 18.67 5.44
CA ALA A 116 4.59 19.01 6.78
C ALA A 116 4.21 17.96 7.85
N ALA A 117 4.26 16.68 7.49
CA ALA A 117 4.13 15.59 8.45
C ALA A 117 5.40 15.48 9.32
N PRO A 118 5.28 14.92 10.55
CA PRO A 118 6.41 14.82 11.46
C PRO A 118 7.62 14.06 10.87
N LEU A 119 8.84 14.48 11.23
CA LEU A 119 10.08 13.89 10.70
C LEU A 119 10.22 12.40 11.02
N ASP A 120 9.65 11.94 12.13
CA ASP A 120 9.65 10.52 12.51
C ASP A 120 8.84 9.62 11.55
N ARG A 121 8.07 10.22 10.64
CA ARG A 121 7.35 9.56 9.53
C ARG A 121 8.21 9.36 8.29
N GLN A 122 9.40 9.96 8.23
CA GLN A 122 10.35 9.64 7.17
C GLN A 122 10.90 8.22 7.34
N VAL A 123 11.33 7.64 6.22
CA VAL A 123 11.80 6.26 6.14
C VAL A 123 13.12 6.17 5.39
N THR A 124 13.85 5.09 5.66
CA THR A 124 15.09 4.70 4.98
C THR A 124 14.84 3.49 4.08
N ALA A 125 15.75 3.22 3.14
CA ALA A 125 15.67 2.01 2.30
C ALA A 125 15.64 0.72 3.15
N ALA A 126 16.42 0.65 4.23
CA ALA A 126 16.43 -0.51 5.13
C ALA A 126 15.07 -0.72 5.84
N GLU A 127 14.38 0.35 6.24
CA GLU A 127 13.03 0.24 6.80
C GLU A 127 12.01 -0.20 5.75
N ILE A 128 12.13 0.26 4.50
CA ILE A 128 11.33 -0.22 3.39
C ILE A 128 11.56 -1.72 3.17
N HIS A 129 12.81 -2.16 3.07
CA HIS A 129 13.16 -3.57 2.93
C HIS A 129 12.56 -4.43 4.03
N ASN A 130 12.70 -3.99 5.28
CA ASN A 130 12.18 -4.70 6.44
C ASN A 130 10.65 -4.78 6.45
N LEU A 131 9.95 -3.71 6.04
CA LEU A 131 8.49 -3.73 5.88
C LEU A 131 8.06 -4.74 4.83
N ARG A 132 8.71 -4.75 3.67
CA ARG A 132 8.43 -5.68 2.56
C ARG A 132 8.65 -7.12 2.96
N ASP A 133 9.80 -7.42 3.56
CA ASP A 133 10.11 -8.75 4.12
C ASP A 133 9.03 -9.20 5.11
N SER A 134 8.58 -8.29 5.98
CA SER A 134 7.52 -8.58 6.95
C SER A 134 6.18 -8.89 6.29
N PHE A 135 5.77 -8.08 5.30
CA PHE A 135 4.51 -8.33 4.60
C PHE A 135 4.55 -9.62 3.79
N LEU A 136 5.64 -9.90 3.06
CA LEU A 136 5.81 -11.14 2.33
C LEU A 136 5.78 -12.34 3.27
N SER A 137 6.47 -12.26 4.41
CA SER A 137 6.52 -13.35 5.38
C SER A 137 5.14 -13.66 5.97
N ILE A 138 4.36 -12.63 6.29
CA ILE A 138 2.97 -12.78 6.76
C ILE A 138 2.05 -13.26 5.65
N ALA A 139 2.23 -12.76 4.43
CA ALA A 139 1.50 -13.22 3.26
C ALA A 139 1.71 -14.72 3.08
N ASN A 140 2.96 -15.19 3.07
CA ASN A 140 3.31 -16.60 2.95
C ASN A 140 2.75 -17.45 4.10
N LEU A 141 2.86 -16.99 5.36
CA LEU A 141 2.30 -17.71 6.51
C LEU A 141 0.78 -17.81 6.41
N SER A 142 0.10 -16.70 6.18
CA SER A 142 -1.36 -16.64 6.01
C SER A 142 -1.80 -17.54 4.86
N TRP A 143 -1.10 -17.48 3.73
CA TRP A 143 -1.43 -18.26 2.54
C TRP A 143 -1.27 -19.76 2.77
N ALA A 144 -0.19 -20.19 3.44
CA ALA A 144 0.01 -21.59 3.81
C ALA A 144 -1.08 -22.13 4.75
N GLN A 145 -1.63 -21.26 5.62
CA GLN A 145 -2.69 -21.61 6.57
C GLN A 145 -4.12 -21.47 6.00
N GLY A 146 -4.25 -21.23 4.69
CA GLY A 146 -5.56 -21.07 4.04
C GLY A 146 -6.19 -19.67 4.16
N GLY A 147 -5.50 -18.72 4.79
CA GLY A 147 -5.87 -17.31 4.79
C GLY A 147 -5.81 -16.75 3.36
N ARG A 148 -6.94 -16.28 2.85
CA ARG A 148 -7.05 -15.70 1.49
C ARG A 148 -7.71 -14.34 1.62
N THR A 149 -6.88 -13.33 1.75
CA THR A 149 -7.32 -11.93 1.79
C THR A 149 -6.50 -11.13 0.79
N ILE A 150 -7.10 -10.05 0.26
CA ILE A 150 -6.40 -9.11 -0.63
C ILE A 150 -5.18 -8.46 0.03
N TRP A 151 -5.08 -8.51 1.37
CA TRP A 151 -3.98 -7.93 2.14
C TRP A 151 -2.77 -8.86 2.28
N THR A 152 -2.94 -10.16 1.99
CA THR A 152 -1.93 -11.21 2.23
C THR A 152 -1.56 -11.97 0.95
N VAL A 153 -1.69 -11.33 -0.22
CA VAL A 153 -1.34 -11.93 -1.51
C VAL A 153 0.19 -11.95 -1.70
N PRO A 154 0.85 -13.11 -1.78
CA PRO A 154 2.31 -13.17 -1.92
C PRO A 154 2.79 -12.85 -3.34
N ALA A 155 2.00 -13.12 -4.38
CA ALA A 155 2.43 -12.94 -5.77
C ALA A 155 2.60 -11.49 -6.23
N ILE A 156 2.38 -10.48 -5.37
CA ILE A 156 2.63 -9.06 -5.69
C ILE A 156 4.05 -8.61 -5.33
N TYR A 157 4.79 -9.41 -4.57
CA TYR A 157 6.12 -9.06 -4.09
C TYR A 157 7.19 -9.50 -5.10
N ALA A 158 8.23 -8.69 -5.26
CA ALA A 158 9.44 -9.12 -5.98
C ALA A 158 10.28 -10.05 -5.07
N THR A 159 10.60 -11.25 -5.54
CA THR A 159 11.41 -12.22 -4.80
C THR A 159 12.60 -12.69 -5.62
N GLN A 160 13.67 -13.07 -4.93
CA GLN A 160 14.79 -13.81 -5.49
C GLN A 160 14.40 -15.28 -5.74
N ASP A 161 15.25 -16.02 -6.45
CA ASP A 161 15.03 -17.45 -6.76
C ASP A 161 14.88 -18.33 -5.51
N ASN A 162 15.51 -17.94 -4.40
CA ASN A 162 15.41 -18.63 -3.12
C ASN A 162 14.12 -18.29 -2.33
N GLY A 163 13.25 -17.43 -2.88
CA GLY A 163 12.02 -16.96 -2.25
C GLY A 163 12.18 -15.83 -1.22
N ALA A 164 13.40 -15.33 -0.99
CA ALA A 164 13.64 -14.13 -0.21
C ALA A 164 13.18 -12.88 -0.96
N ILE A 165 12.90 -11.79 -0.24
CA ILE A 165 12.54 -10.52 -0.85
C ILE A 165 13.71 -9.98 -1.71
N ALA A 166 13.41 -9.47 -2.90
CA ALA A 166 14.43 -8.92 -3.80
C ALA A 166 14.91 -7.52 -3.36
N GLU A 167 16.08 -7.08 -3.83
CA GLU A 167 16.61 -5.72 -3.63
C GLU A 167 15.94 -4.70 -4.57
N GLY A 168 14.64 -4.50 -4.38
CA GLY A 168 13.84 -3.61 -5.22
C GLY A 168 12.39 -4.07 -5.30
N CYS A 169 11.49 -3.13 -5.56
CA CYS A 169 10.05 -3.32 -5.53
C CYS A 169 9.46 -3.50 -6.94
N ARG A 170 8.37 -4.26 -7.03
CA ARG A 170 7.41 -4.09 -8.12
C ARG A 170 6.65 -2.77 -7.97
N ALA A 171 6.05 -2.28 -9.05
CA ALA A 171 5.31 -1.02 -9.02
C ALA A 171 4.10 -1.08 -8.06
N ILE A 172 3.32 -2.17 -8.11
CA ILE A 172 2.18 -2.38 -7.21
C ILE A 172 2.63 -2.48 -5.75
N GLU A 173 3.79 -3.10 -5.52
CA GLU A 173 4.39 -3.21 -4.21
C GLU A 173 4.76 -1.84 -3.63
N SER A 174 5.37 -0.95 -4.43
CA SER A 174 5.66 0.43 -4.01
C SER A 174 4.39 1.21 -3.65
N VAL A 175 3.32 1.07 -4.43
CA VAL A 175 2.03 1.71 -4.12
C VAL A 175 1.45 1.17 -2.81
N ARG A 176 1.56 -0.15 -2.58
CA ARG A 176 1.14 -0.77 -1.31
C ARG A 176 1.95 -0.24 -0.12
N ILE A 177 3.26 -0.09 -0.27
CA ILE A 177 4.12 0.47 0.78
C ILE A 177 3.66 1.87 1.16
N PHE A 178 3.37 2.75 0.19
CA PHE A 178 2.85 4.09 0.48
C PHE A 178 1.52 4.06 1.21
N TRP A 179 0.62 3.14 0.84
CA TRP A 179 -0.63 2.96 1.58
C TRP A 179 -0.36 2.55 3.02
N ASP A 180 0.57 1.62 3.27
CA ASP A 180 0.89 1.16 4.63
C ASP A 180 1.52 2.26 5.48
N LEU A 181 2.54 2.96 4.96
CA LEU A 181 3.19 4.07 5.66
C LEU A 181 2.19 5.17 6.03
N ALA A 182 1.19 5.38 5.18
CA ALA A 182 0.16 6.36 5.38
C ALA A 182 -1.03 5.89 6.22
N ASN A 183 -1.17 4.62 6.57
CA ASN A 183 -2.35 4.11 7.30
C ASN A 183 -2.01 3.23 8.52
N MET A 184 -0.78 2.74 8.60
CA MET A 184 -0.32 1.78 9.60
C MET A 184 0.99 2.25 10.25
N PRO A 185 0.98 3.38 10.97
CA PRO A 185 2.18 3.97 11.57
C PRO A 185 2.93 3.02 12.52
N GLN A 186 2.24 2.05 13.12
CA GLN A 186 2.83 1.00 13.95
C GLN A 186 3.73 0.04 13.18
N ASN A 187 3.47 -0.20 11.90
CA ASN A 187 4.27 -1.11 11.08
C ASN A 187 5.66 -0.50 10.83
N LEU A 188 5.70 0.81 10.55
CA LEU A 188 6.96 1.55 10.46
C LEU A 188 7.73 1.53 11.79
N ALA A 189 7.06 1.74 12.93
CA ALA A 189 7.72 1.68 14.24
C ALA A 189 8.36 0.29 14.49
N SER A 190 7.64 -0.79 14.20
CA SER A 190 8.16 -2.15 14.30
C SER A 190 9.32 -2.42 13.35
N ALA A 191 9.24 -1.92 12.10
CA ALA A 191 10.32 -2.06 11.13
C ALA A 191 11.59 -1.32 11.60
N ARG A 192 11.45 -0.11 12.12
CA ARG A 192 12.57 0.68 12.67
C ARG A 192 13.27 -0.03 13.82
N ILE A 193 12.52 -0.67 14.72
CA ILE A 193 13.08 -1.49 15.81
C ILE A 193 13.88 -2.68 15.25
N ARG A 194 13.35 -3.39 14.25
CA ARG A 194 14.05 -4.53 13.64
C ARG A 194 15.31 -4.10 12.90
N VAL A 195 15.26 -2.99 12.18
CA VAL A 195 16.43 -2.39 11.52
C VAL A 195 17.51 -2.01 12.54
N SER A 196 17.16 -1.39 13.67
CA SER A 196 18.15 -1.03 14.70
C SER A 196 18.78 -2.25 15.39
N GLN A 197 18.10 -3.39 15.35
CA GLN A 197 18.60 -4.68 15.83
C GLN A 197 19.38 -5.47 14.76
N GLY A 198 19.39 -5.01 13.51
CA GLY A 198 20.02 -5.72 12.40
C GLY A 198 19.33 -7.03 12.02
N VAL A 199 18.02 -7.14 12.23
CA VAL A 199 17.24 -8.36 11.97
C VAL A 199 16.09 -8.12 10.98
N LEU A 200 15.74 -9.12 10.19
CA LEU A 200 14.54 -9.13 9.37
C LEU A 200 13.35 -9.77 10.11
N ALA A 201 12.13 -9.50 9.63
CA ALA A 201 10.94 -10.11 10.21
C ALA A 201 10.87 -11.61 9.89
N SER A 202 11.33 -11.99 8.70
CA SER A 202 11.50 -13.38 8.27
C SER A 202 12.45 -14.16 9.19
N ASP A 203 13.57 -13.57 9.60
CA ASP A 203 14.52 -14.18 10.55
C ASP A 203 13.82 -14.53 11.87
N LEU A 204 13.06 -13.58 12.43
CA LEU A 204 12.33 -13.77 13.67
C LEU A 204 11.26 -14.86 13.54
N LEU A 205 10.55 -14.92 12.40
CA LEU A 205 9.57 -15.98 12.11
C LEU A 205 10.22 -17.35 11.99
N GLN A 206 11.38 -17.44 11.35
CA GLN A 206 12.13 -18.69 11.24
C GLN A 206 12.62 -19.17 12.60
N GLN A 207 13.12 -18.26 13.44
CA GLN A 207 13.54 -18.58 14.81
C GLN A 207 12.34 -19.06 15.66
N ALA A 208 11.19 -18.41 15.52
CA ALA A 208 9.96 -18.79 16.21
C ALA A 208 9.49 -20.20 15.82
N ARG A 209 9.59 -20.59 14.55
CA ARG A 209 9.27 -21.98 14.11
C ARG A 209 10.20 -23.03 14.70
N LYS A 210 11.44 -22.67 15.03
CA LYS A 210 12.44 -23.57 15.61
C LYS A 210 12.30 -23.73 17.13
N ARG A 211 11.49 -22.91 17.81
CA ARG A 211 11.29 -22.96 19.27
C ARG A 211 9.84 -23.33 19.60
N PRO A 212 9.57 -24.48 20.24
CA PRO A 212 8.21 -24.85 20.65
C PRO A 212 7.86 -24.14 21.97
N SER A 213 7.45 -22.86 21.93
CA SER A 213 6.50 -22.20 22.87
C SER A 213 6.46 -20.67 22.75
N THR A 214 5.23 -20.14 22.88
CA THR A 214 4.83 -18.72 23.03
C THR A 214 5.34 -17.72 21.99
N VAL A 215 4.75 -17.74 20.80
CA VAL A 215 4.86 -16.62 19.86
C VAL A 215 3.69 -15.67 20.10
N THR A 216 3.96 -14.54 20.73
CA THR A 216 3.02 -13.43 20.83
C THR A 216 2.77 -12.88 19.42
N HIS A 217 1.54 -12.93 18.92
CA HIS A 217 1.15 -12.53 17.56
C HIS A 217 1.41 -11.04 17.20
N GLY A 218 1.96 -10.23 18.09
CA GLY A 218 2.12 -8.78 17.92
C GLY A 218 3.42 -8.30 17.26
N SER A 219 4.42 -9.15 17.03
CA SER A 219 5.78 -8.70 16.66
C SER A 219 6.03 -8.52 15.16
N TYR A 220 5.08 -8.89 14.30
CA TYR A 220 5.31 -8.98 12.85
C TYR A 220 4.73 -7.76 12.13
N VAL A 221 3.41 -7.61 12.05
CA VAL A 221 2.67 -6.46 11.46
C VAL A 221 1.26 -6.42 12.06
N SER A 222 0.67 -5.23 12.23
CA SER A 222 -0.75 -5.10 12.58
C SER A 222 -1.60 -4.92 11.33
N VAL A 223 -2.66 -5.72 11.19
CA VAL A 223 -3.69 -5.58 10.16
C VAL A 223 -4.87 -4.81 10.77
N GLY A 224 -4.67 -3.53 11.07
CA GLY A 224 -5.68 -2.70 11.70
C GLY A 224 -5.30 -1.22 11.73
N VAL A 225 -6.23 -0.35 11.32
CA VAL A 225 -6.02 1.11 11.36
C VAL A 225 -6.00 1.55 12.83
N GLY A 226 -4.83 1.96 13.30
CA GLY A 226 -4.64 2.54 14.63
C GLY A 226 -5.23 3.95 14.71
N ALA A 227 -5.72 4.33 15.88
CA ALA A 227 -6.11 5.71 16.16
C ALA A 227 -4.87 6.60 16.33
N GLY A 228 -4.84 7.74 15.63
CA GLY A 228 -3.77 8.76 15.75
C GLY A 228 -2.71 8.69 14.66
N ASN A 229 -3.11 8.83 13.39
CA ASN A 229 -2.20 8.86 12.27
C ASN A 229 -1.73 10.29 11.97
N SER A 230 -0.49 10.62 12.36
CA SER A 230 0.08 11.96 12.15
C SER A 230 0.21 12.37 10.69
N VAL A 231 0.35 11.40 9.76
CA VAL A 231 0.34 11.66 8.31
C VAL A 231 -1.03 12.13 7.85
N GLU A 232 -2.10 11.50 8.34
CA GLU A 232 -3.47 11.89 8.01
C GLU A 232 -3.81 13.29 8.55
N ILE A 233 -3.37 13.59 9.79
CA ILE A 233 -3.55 14.92 10.39
C ILE A 233 -2.84 15.98 9.54
N ALA A 234 -1.59 15.73 9.16
CA ALA A 234 -0.82 16.62 8.30
C ALA A 234 -1.45 16.80 6.91
N ALA A 235 -1.94 15.71 6.30
CA ALA A 235 -2.63 15.75 5.02
C ALA A 235 -3.92 16.61 5.10
N ARG A 236 -4.73 16.44 6.15
CA ARG A 236 -5.93 17.27 6.37
C ARG A 236 -5.58 18.75 6.55
N ALA A 237 -4.55 19.05 7.33
CA ALA A 237 -4.06 20.43 7.51
C ALA A 237 -3.55 21.03 6.19
N TYR A 238 -2.80 20.25 5.40
CA TYR A 238 -2.31 20.66 4.09
C TYR A 238 -3.46 20.93 3.11
N ILE A 239 -4.49 20.09 3.07
CA ILE A 239 -5.68 20.28 2.25
C ILE A 239 -6.43 21.55 2.68
N ALA A 240 -6.61 21.77 3.99
CA ALA A 240 -7.30 22.95 4.50
C ALA A 240 -6.57 24.26 4.10
N LYS A 241 -5.23 24.23 4.09
CA LYS A 241 -4.39 25.40 3.74
C LYS A 241 -4.23 25.63 2.24
N ASN A 242 -4.02 24.57 1.46
CA ASN A 242 -3.57 24.67 0.06
C ASN A 242 -4.62 24.17 -0.95
N GLY A 243 -5.70 23.56 -0.48
CA GLY A 243 -6.76 23.01 -1.30
C GLY A 243 -6.45 21.62 -1.87
N ILE A 244 -7.52 20.94 -2.31
CA ILE A 244 -7.50 19.54 -2.76
C ILE A 244 -6.64 19.34 -4.02
N LYS A 245 -6.59 20.33 -4.92
CA LYS A 245 -5.76 20.27 -6.14
C LYS A 245 -4.27 20.23 -5.83
N ALA A 246 -3.82 21.01 -4.84
CA ALA A 246 -2.42 21.00 -4.41
C ALA A 246 -2.05 19.65 -3.78
N PHE A 247 -2.94 19.12 -2.93
CA PHE A 247 -2.76 17.79 -2.36
C PHE A 247 -2.66 16.70 -3.43
N GLY A 248 -3.52 16.75 -4.45
CA GLY A 248 -3.45 15.85 -5.60
C GLY A 248 -2.11 15.92 -6.35
N LYS A 249 -1.53 17.12 -6.51
CA LYS A 249 -0.20 17.28 -7.10
C LYS A 249 0.90 16.66 -6.23
N ALA A 250 0.81 16.80 -4.90
CA ALA A 250 1.78 16.19 -3.98
C ALA A 250 1.75 14.65 -4.07
N VAL A 251 0.56 14.05 -4.08
CA VAL A 251 0.39 12.59 -4.24
C VAL A 251 0.86 12.13 -5.62
N ASN A 252 0.50 12.85 -6.69
CA ASN A 252 0.95 12.50 -8.04
C ASN A 252 2.46 12.63 -8.20
N GLY A 253 3.08 13.65 -7.60
CA GLY A 253 4.54 13.81 -7.61
C GLY A 253 5.25 12.63 -6.94
N MET A 254 4.73 12.15 -5.81
CA MET A 254 5.25 10.94 -5.14
C MET A 254 5.16 9.70 -6.02
N LEU A 255 4.02 9.51 -6.71
CA LEU A 255 3.82 8.36 -7.59
C LEU A 255 4.69 8.46 -8.86
N ASP A 256 4.76 9.64 -9.47
CA ASP A 256 5.59 9.88 -10.64
C ASP A 256 7.08 9.67 -10.35
N GLU A 257 7.53 10.01 -9.14
CA GLU A 257 8.91 9.72 -8.72
C GLU A 257 9.24 8.24 -8.66
N VAL A 258 8.26 7.34 -8.56
CA VAL A 258 8.45 5.89 -8.44
C VAL A 258 8.13 5.14 -9.72
N LEU A 259 7.18 5.64 -10.52
CA LEU A 259 6.60 4.92 -11.67
C LEU A 259 7.22 5.30 -13.03
N ILE A 260 8.23 6.17 -13.05
CA ILE A 260 8.92 6.65 -14.27
C ILE A 260 10.24 5.92 -14.50
#